data_AF-U7MMD8-F1
#
_entry.id   AF-U7MMD8-F1
#
_cell.length_a   1.000
_cell.length_b   1.000
_cell.length_c   1.000
_cell.angle_alpha   90.00
_cell.angle_beta   90.00
_cell.angle_gamma   90.00
#
_symmetry.space_group_name_H-M   'P 1'
#
loop_
_entity.id
_entity.type
_entity.pdbx_description
1 polymer ?
#
loop_
_entity_poly.entity_id
_entity_poly.type
_entity_poly.pdbx_seq_one_letter_code
_entity_poly.pdbx_strand_id
1 'polypeptide(L)'
;MSTSAGITTDAPVGRVLTILSDVDRVRELAYDNDRDCYRFVMDGGASATLSEELKIFDDEIETCFAIYESEDLSAQRFLFDVLSSLLDFRVTMFAPDSDEVVAESNGY
;
A
#
# COMPACT_ATOMS: atom_id res chain seq x y z
N MET A 1 -11.56 17.48 -2.48
CA MET A 1 -11.37 16.20 -1.78
C MET A 1 -10.15 15.57 -2.42
N SER A 2 -9.17 15.13 -1.63
CA SER A 2 -8.08 14.33 -2.17
C SER A 2 -8.65 12.93 -2.37
N THR A 3 -8.64 12.44 -3.59
CA THR A 3 -8.99 11.05 -3.88
C THR A 3 -7.90 10.17 -3.27
N SER A 4 -8.31 9.10 -2.60
CA SER A 4 -7.39 8.12 -2.02
C SER A 4 -7.68 6.73 -2.58
N ALA A 5 -6.63 5.97 -2.85
CA ALA A 5 -6.75 4.61 -3.36
C ALA A 5 -6.13 3.62 -2.38
N GLY A 6 -6.80 2.50 -2.17
CA GLY A 6 -6.41 1.49 -1.18
C GLY A 6 -5.63 0.34 -1.81
N ILE A 7 -4.62 -0.16 -1.09
CA ILE A 7 -4.05 -1.50 -1.30
C ILE A 7 -3.97 -2.19 0.06
N THR A 8 -4.34 -3.47 0.13
CA THR A 8 -4.11 -4.28 1.34
C THR A 8 -3.30 -5.53 1.00
N THR A 9 -2.58 -6.06 2.00
CA THR A 9 -1.89 -7.33 1.88
C THR A 9 -1.83 -8.06 3.22
N ASP A 10 -1.92 -9.39 3.17
CA ASP A 10 -1.74 -10.25 4.35
C ASP A 10 -0.26 -10.38 4.75
N ALA A 11 0.67 -9.77 4.01
CA ALA A 11 2.08 -9.74 4.36
C ALA A 11 2.33 -8.87 5.61
N PRO A 12 3.26 -9.26 6.50
CA PRO A 12 3.61 -8.43 7.66
C PRO A 12 4.33 -7.14 7.22
N VAL A 13 4.13 -6.05 7.96
CA VAL A 13 4.63 -4.72 7.57
C VAL A 13 6.14 -4.70 7.35
N GLY A 14 6.91 -5.44 8.14
CA GLY A 14 8.36 -5.54 7.98
C GLY A 14 8.81 -6.11 6.63
N ARG A 15 8.03 -7.06 6.08
CA ARG A 15 8.30 -7.63 4.75
C ARG A 15 8.01 -6.61 3.66
N VAL A 16 6.91 -5.90 3.80
CA VAL A 16 6.51 -4.81 2.89
C VAL A 16 7.56 -3.69 2.90
N LEU A 17 8.00 -3.24 4.07
CA LEU A 17 9.03 -2.21 4.22
C LEU A 17 10.36 -2.61 3.57
N THR A 18 10.73 -3.89 3.67
CA THR A 18 11.94 -4.41 2.99
C THR A 18 11.82 -4.23 1.47
N ILE A 19 10.67 -4.62 0.89
CA ILE A 19 10.42 -4.43 -0.55
C ILE A 19 10.45 -2.94 -0.91
N LEU A 20 9.72 -2.10 -0.19
CA LEU A 20 9.63 -0.66 -0.50
C LEU A 20 10.99 0.05 -0.39
N SER A 21 11.87 -0.40 0.50
CA SER A 21 13.21 0.16 0.67
C SER A 21 14.13 -0.10 -0.53
N ASP A 22 13.86 -1.16 -1.30
CA ASP A 22 14.62 -1.55 -2.49
C ASP A 22 14.00 -1.00 -3.80
N VAL A 23 12.86 -0.31 -3.73
CA VAL A 23 12.16 0.25 -4.90
C VAL A 23 12.68 1.66 -5.18
N ASP A 24 13.34 1.85 -6.32
CA ASP A 24 13.93 3.15 -6.71
C ASP A 24 12.93 4.32 -6.74
N ARG A 25 11.65 4.03 -6.99
CA ARG A 25 10.56 5.04 -7.04
C ARG A 25 10.05 5.46 -5.66
N VAL A 26 10.43 4.79 -4.58
CA VAL A 26 10.01 5.12 -3.22
C VAL A 26 11.05 6.04 -2.59
N ARG A 27 10.58 7.15 -2.02
CA ARG A 27 11.39 8.22 -1.43
C ARG A 27 10.87 8.55 -0.04
N GLU A 28 11.78 9.01 0.81
CA GLU A 28 11.46 9.53 2.15
C GLU A 28 10.64 8.56 3.02
N LEU A 29 10.87 7.25 2.86
CA LEU A 29 10.23 6.23 3.69
C LEU A 29 10.63 6.43 5.15
N ALA A 30 9.68 6.84 5.98
CA ALA A 30 9.90 7.16 7.38
C ALA A 30 8.65 6.83 8.22
N TYR A 31 8.88 6.45 9.48
CA TYR A 31 7.81 6.23 10.43
C TYR A 31 7.34 7.56 11.06
N ASP A 32 6.04 7.79 11.06
CA ASP A 32 5.36 8.93 11.67
C ASP A 32 4.77 8.50 13.03
N ASN A 33 5.51 8.80 14.10
CA ASN A 33 5.12 8.44 15.47
C ASN A 33 3.79 9.08 15.91
N ASP A 34 3.42 10.24 15.36
CA ASP A 34 2.19 10.93 15.74
C ASP A 34 0.95 10.24 15.15
N ARG A 35 1.13 9.51 14.04
CA ARG A 35 0.07 8.83 13.30
C ARG A 35 0.14 7.31 13.35
N ASP A 36 1.16 6.77 14.00
CA ASP A 36 1.44 5.33 14.11
C ASP A 36 1.43 4.64 12.72
N CYS A 37 2.09 5.25 11.74
CA CYS A 37 2.15 4.72 10.38
C CYS A 37 3.48 5.08 9.70
N TYR A 38 3.85 4.31 8.68
CA TYR A 38 4.92 4.70 7.77
C TYR A 38 4.38 5.61 6.68
N ARG A 39 5.20 6.57 6.26
CA ARG A 39 4.90 7.49 5.16
C ARG A 39 6.02 7.44 4.15
N PHE A 40 5.65 7.57 2.90
CA PHE A 40 6.62 7.73 1.82
C PHE A 40 5.99 8.55 0.69
N VAL A 41 6.87 9.09 -0.14
CA VAL A 41 6.51 9.73 -1.40
C VAL A 41 7.04 8.88 -2.54
N MET A 42 6.33 8.94 -3.67
CA MET A 42 6.72 8.25 -4.89
C MET A 42 7.16 9.24 -5.95
N ASP A 43 8.07 8.79 -6.82
CA ASP A 43 8.38 9.50 -8.06
C ASP A 43 7.08 9.75 -8.85
N GLY A 44 6.77 11.03 -9.09
CA GLY A 44 5.49 11.49 -9.66
C GLY A 44 4.65 12.33 -8.68
N GLY A 45 5.07 12.45 -7.42
CA GLY A 45 4.43 13.33 -6.43
C GLY A 45 3.26 12.71 -5.67
N ALA A 46 2.96 11.43 -5.91
CA ALA A 46 2.04 10.67 -5.07
C ALA A 46 2.65 10.46 -3.68
N SER A 47 1.81 10.49 -2.64
CA SER A 47 2.22 10.18 -1.28
C SER A 47 1.39 9.02 -0.75
N ALA A 48 1.94 8.21 0.13
CA ALA A 48 1.23 7.09 0.69
C ALA A 48 1.55 6.90 2.17
N THR A 49 0.58 6.37 2.90
CA THR A 49 0.73 5.87 4.26
C THR A 49 0.59 4.36 4.27
N LEU A 50 1.29 3.72 5.20
CA LEU A 50 1.32 2.29 5.42
C LEU A 50 1.14 2.01 6.92
N SER A 51 0.14 1.22 7.27
CA SER A 51 -0.20 0.85 8.65
C SER A 51 -0.50 -0.65 8.75
N GLU A 52 -0.34 -1.21 9.95
CA GLU A 52 -0.93 -2.50 10.29
C GLU A 52 -2.33 -2.26 10.85
N GLU A 53 -3.32 -2.96 10.32
CA GLU A 53 -4.71 -2.83 10.74
C GLU A 53 -5.29 -4.22 11.05
N LEU A 54 -6.18 -4.26 12.05
CA LEU A 54 -6.95 -5.46 12.34
C LEU A 54 -8.09 -5.55 11.32
N LYS A 55 -8.17 -6.67 10.61
CA LYS A 55 -9.28 -6.90 9.69
C LYS A 55 -10.61 -6.90 10.44
N ILE A 56 -11.66 -6.40 9.79
CA ILE A 56 -12.96 -6.19 10.43
C ILE A 56 -13.67 -7.52 10.78
N PHE A 57 -13.43 -8.58 10.02
CA PHE A 57 -14.21 -9.82 10.07
C PHE A 57 -13.43 -11.03 10.61
N ASP A 58 -12.16 -10.85 10.93
CA ASP A 58 -11.20 -11.87 11.33
C ASP A 58 -10.16 -11.26 12.27
N ASP A 59 -9.72 -12.03 13.27
CA ASP A 59 -8.68 -11.62 14.23
C ASP A 59 -7.26 -11.67 13.61
N GLU A 60 -7.15 -11.26 12.34
CA GLU A 60 -5.92 -11.26 11.57
C GLU A 60 -5.49 -9.81 11.28
N ILE A 61 -4.18 -9.58 11.34
CA ILE A 61 -3.58 -8.30 10.99
C ILE A 61 -3.30 -8.29 9.49
N GLU A 62 -3.65 -7.21 8.81
CA GLU A 62 -3.21 -6.93 7.44
C GLU A 62 -2.41 -5.63 7.38
N THR A 63 -1.59 -5.51 6.35
CA THR A 63 -0.90 -4.27 6.04
C THR A 63 -1.73 -3.47 5.04
N CYS A 64 -2.12 -2.26 5.44
CA CYS A 64 -2.95 -1.35 4.67
C CYS A 64 -2.12 -0.20 4.10
N PHE A 65 -2.40 0.16 2.84
CA PHE A 65 -1.88 1.33 2.18
C PHE A 65 -3.02 2.29 1.86
N ALA A 66 -2.86 3.55 2.23
CA ALA A 66 -3.66 4.63 1.68
C ALA A 66 -2.77 5.51 0.79
N ILE A 67 -3.13 5.57 -0.49
CA ILE A 67 -2.35 6.26 -1.51
C ILE A 67 -3.09 7.54 -1.87
N TYR A 68 -2.48 8.67 -1.56
CA TYR A 68 -3.01 10.00 -1.84
C TYR A 68 -2.36 10.49 -3.13
N GLU A 69 -3.14 10.40 -4.21
CA GLU A 69 -2.70 10.82 -5.53
C GLU A 69 -2.93 12.31 -5.71
N SER A 70 -1.93 12.98 -6.28
CA SER A 70 -2.08 14.36 -6.71
C SER A 70 -2.89 14.40 -8.01
N GLU A 71 -2.55 13.58 -9.02
CA GLU A 71 -3.23 13.54 -10.34
C GLU A 71 -3.02 12.21 -11.13
N ASP A 72 -2.27 11.21 -10.61
CA ASP A 72 -1.78 10.07 -11.40
C ASP A 72 -2.08 8.69 -10.77
N LEU A 73 -3.05 7.97 -11.37
CA LEU A 73 -3.45 6.59 -11.07
C LEU A 73 -2.34 5.55 -11.31
N SER A 74 -1.21 5.95 -11.90
CA SER A 74 -0.08 5.05 -12.14
C SER A 74 0.62 4.63 -10.85
N ALA A 75 0.53 5.42 -9.78
CA ALA A 75 1.20 5.14 -8.51
C ALA A 75 0.60 3.92 -7.81
N GLN A 76 -0.73 3.89 -7.67
CA GLN A 76 -1.43 2.74 -7.12
C GLN A 76 -1.15 1.48 -7.93
N ARG A 77 -1.29 1.55 -9.26
CA ARG A 77 -1.09 0.37 -10.10
C ARG A 77 0.35 -0.15 -10.01
N PHE A 78 1.33 0.73 -10.02
CA PHE A 78 2.74 0.36 -9.86
C PHE A 78 3.00 -0.33 -8.52
N LEU A 79 2.50 0.21 -7.41
CA LEU A 79 2.66 -0.41 -6.10
C LEU A 79 2.03 -1.80 -6.06
N PHE A 80 0.82 -1.95 -6.62
CA PHE A 80 0.18 -3.25 -6.74
C PHE A 80 1.05 -4.24 -7.52
N ASP A 81 1.55 -3.86 -8.70
CA ASP A 81 2.38 -4.75 -9.54
C ASP A 81 3.71 -5.13 -8.86
N VAL A 82 4.34 -4.21 -8.12
CA VAL A 82 5.56 -4.50 -7.33
C VAL A 82 5.26 -5.45 -6.18
N LEU A 83 4.23 -5.18 -5.39
CA LEU A 83 3.88 -6.00 -4.23
C LEU A 83 3.45 -7.39 -4.67
N SER A 84 2.56 -7.49 -5.65
CA SER A 84 2.05 -8.76 -6.17
C SER A 84 3.12 -9.63 -6.85
N SER A 85 4.23 -9.05 -7.31
CA SER A 85 5.34 -9.82 -7.92
C SER A 85 6.40 -10.27 -6.93
N LEU A 86 6.49 -9.64 -5.75
CA LEU A 86 7.54 -9.89 -4.75
C LEU A 86 7.01 -10.51 -3.46
N LEU A 87 5.70 -10.48 -3.23
CA LEU A 87 5.04 -11.10 -2.09
C LEU A 87 4.40 -12.42 -2.51
N ASP A 88 4.64 -13.45 -1.69
CA ASP A 88 3.88 -14.69 -1.68
C ASP A 88 2.69 -14.58 -0.70
N PHE A 89 1.96 -13.47 -0.81
CA PHE A 89 0.80 -13.16 0.02
C PHE A 89 -0.28 -12.57 -0.87
N ARG A 90 -1.53 -12.61 -0.39
CA ARG A 90 -2.61 -11.88 -1.02
C ARG A 90 -2.28 -10.39 -1.06
N VAL A 91 -2.48 -9.77 -2.21
CA VAL A 91 -2.41 -8.32 -2.42
C VAL A 91 -3.69 -7.92 -3.13
N THR A 92 -4.43 -6.97 -2.57
CA THR A 92 -5.71 -6.50 -3.09
C THR A 92 -5.62 -5.02 -3.38
N MET A 93 -6.11 -4.59 -4.54
CA MET A 93 -6.19 -3.19 -4.96
C MET A 93 -7.66 -2.78 -5.08
N PHE A 94 -7.99 -1.64 -4.48
CA PHE A 94 -9.35 -1.10 -4.45
C PHE A 94 -9.51 0.08 -5.41
N ALA A 95 -10.73 0.30 -5.91
CA ALA A 95 -11.03 1.50 -6.67
C ALA A 95 -10.88 2.76 -5.77
N PRO A 96 -10.52 3.92 -6.33
CA PRO A 96 -10.36 5.14 -5.52
C PRO A 96 -11.65 5.50 -4.77
N ASP A 97 -11.50 5.83 -3.49
CA ASP A 97 -12.57 6.17 -2.54
C ASP A 97 -13.72 5.12 -2.48
N SER A 98 -13.41 3.86 -2.71
CA SER A 98 -14.37 2.76 -2.79
C SER A 98 -13.80 1.45 -2.23
N ASP A 99 -14.66 0.58 -1.70
CA ASP A 99 -14.31 -0.78 -1.27
C ASP A 99 -14.38 -1.79 -2.43
N GLU A 100 -14.60 -1.33 -3.66
CA GLU A 100 -14.64 -2.17 -4.85
C GLU A 100 -13.25 -2.71 -5.20
N VAL A 101 -13.09 -4.03 -5.14
CA VAL A 101 -11.85 -4.71 -5.56
C VAL A 101 -11.71 -4.64 -7.08
N VAL A 102 -10.63 -4.03 -7.56
CA VAL A 102 -10.33 -3.89 -8.99
C VAL A 102 -9.18 -4.79 -9.45
N ALA A 103 -8.33 -5.26 -8.54
CA ALA A 103 -7.34 -6.30 -8.80
C ALA A 103 -7.00 -7.07 -7.52
N GLU A 104 -6.66 -8.34 -7.68
CA GLU A 104 -6.20 -9.21 -6.61
C GLU A 104 -5.10 -10.15 -7.15
N SER A 105 -4.07 -10.39 -6.34
CA SER A 105 -3.06 -11.44 -6.55
C SER A 105 -2.98 -12.28 -5.29
N ASN A 106 -2.85 -13.60 -5.40
CA ASN A 106 -2.92 -14.52 -4.26
C ASN A 106 -1.56 -15.12 -3.84
N GLY A 107 -0.44 -14.48 -4.21
CA GLY A 107 0.90 -15.08 -4.07
C GLY A 107 1.09 -16.25 -5.04
N TYR A 108 2.33 -16.74 -5.19
CA TYR A 108 2.69 -17.86 -6.06
C TYR A 108 3.67 -18.81 -5.38
#